data_AF-A0A1H2DN89-F1
#
_entry.id   AF-A0A1H2DN89-F1
#
_cell.length_a   1.000
_cell.length_b   1.000
_cell.length_c   1.000
_cell.angle_alpha   90.00
_cell.angle_beta   90.00
_cell.angle_gamma   90.00
#
_symmetry.space_group_name_H-M   'P 1'
#
loop_
_entity.id
_entity.type
_entity.pdbx_description
1 polymer ?
#
loop_
_entity_poly.entity_id
_entity_poly.type
_entity_poly.pdbx_seq_one_letter_code
_entity_poly.pdbx_strand_id
1 'polypeptide(L)'
;MFLALYTSCVIICVGLLIYSIVFQIINKRLQVMLCTECRQCMAVCPLLSKGCNPMEIMLGAKIDQLDQVMGQGGALCVSCKKCQKACPRGLAPFEEVEKWKSLNLE
;
A
#
# COMPACT_ATOMS: atom_id res chain seq x y z
N MET A 1 -20.80 8.39 -39.69
CA MET A 1 -21.04 7.18 -38.88
C MET A 1 -19.78 6.71 -38.15
N PHE A 2 -18.65 6.48 -38.83
CA PHE A 2 -17.38 6.08 -38.19
C PHE A 2 -16.82 7.06 -37.14
N LEU A 3 -16.97 8.38 -37.36
CA LEU A 3 -16.48 9.39 -36.42
C LEU A 3 -17.19 9.33 -35.04
N ALA A 4 -18.49 9.05 -35.03
CA ALA A 4 -19.29 8.97 -33.80
C ALA A 4 -19.02 7.68 -33.00
N LEU A 5 -18.67 6.59 -33.70
CA LEU A 5 -18.26 5.33 -33.07
C LEU A 5 -16.86 5.46 -32.44
N TYR A 6 -15.97 6.21 -33.09
CA TYR A 6 -14.64 6.47 -32.59
C TYR A 6 -14.67 7.34 -31.33
N THR A 7 -15.43 8.44 -31.33
CA THR A 7 -15.52 9.33 -30.17
C THR A 7 -16.15 8.66 -28.96
N SER A 8 -17.18 7.81 -29.13
CA SER A 8 -17.79 7.09 -28.02
C SER A 8 -16.84 6.07 -27.39
N CYS A 9 -16.09 5.30 -28.18
CA CYS A 9 -15.06 4.40 -27.66
C CYS A 9 -13.99 5.14 -26.85
N VAL A 10 -13.50 6.28 -27.34
CA VAL A 10 -12.48 7.08 -26.63
C VAL A 10 -13.04 7.60 -25.30
N ILE A 11 -14.27 8.13 -25.29
CA ILE A 11 -14.90 8.66 -24.07
C ILE A 11 -15.09 7.56 -23.02
N ILE A 12 -15.54 6.38 -23.44
CA ILE A 12 -15.73 5.24 -22.52
C ILE A 12 -14.38 4.80 -21.93
N CYS A 13 -13.35 4.64 -22.76
CA CYS A 13 -12.02 4.25 -22.29
C CYS A 13 -11.42 5.26 -21.31
N VAL A 14 -11.51 6.56 -21.63
CA VAL A 14 -11.03 7.64 -20.75
C VAL A 14 -11.83 7.68 -19.46
N GLY A 15 -13.16 7.53 -19.53
CA GLY A 15 -14.04 7.50 -18.37
C GLY A 15 -13.72 6.34 -17.42
N LEU A 16 -13.50 5.14 -17.96
CA LEU A 16 -13.09 3.97 -17.17
C LEU A 16 -11.73 4.17 -16.50
N LEU A 17 -10.76 4.73 -17.22
CA LEU A 17 -9.43 5.03 -16.66
C LEU A 17 -9.52 6.03 -15.50
N ILE A 18 -10.27 7.13 -15.68
CA ILE A 18 -10.47 8.13 -14.63
C ILE A 18 -11.17 7.48 -13.43
N TYR A 19 -12.22 6.69 -13.66
CA TYR A 19 -12.92 5.99 -12.61
C TYR A 19 -11.98 5.06 -11.81
N SER A 20 -11.16 4.26 -12.48
CA SER A 20 -10.19 3.37 -11.82
C SER A 20 -9.15 4.14 -11.01
N ILE A 21 -8.65 5.28 -11.51
CA ILE A 21 -7.68 6.13 -10.79
C ILE A 21 -8.35 6.71 -9.53
N VAL A 22 -9.54 7.29 -9.66
CA VAL A 22 -10.29 7.87 -8.54
C VAL A 22 -10.61 6.80 -7.49
N PHE A 23 -11.04 5.61 -7.92
CA PHE A 23 -11.31 4.49 -7.02
C PHE A 23 -10.06 4.09 -6.22
N GLN A 24 -8.89 4.02 -6.85
CA GLN A 24 -7.65 3.70 -6.13
C GLN A 24 -7.18 4.79 -5.17
N ILE A 25 -7.39 6.07 -5.52
CA ILE A 25 -7.11 7.21 -4.64
C ILE A 25 -8.02 7.16 -3.41
N ILE A 26 -9.32 6.93 -3.61
CA ILE A 26 -10.30 6.79 -2.52
C ILE A 26 -9.91 5.63 -1.59
N ASN A 27 -9.51 4.48 -2.15
CA ASN A 27 -9.12 3.31 -1.36
C ASN A 27 -7.71 3.38 -0.75
N LYS A 28 -7.00 4.52 -0.85
CA LYS A 28 -5.64 4.71 -0.28
C LYS A 28 -4.63 3.63 -0.66
N ARG A 29 -4.86 2.91 -1.78
CA ARG A 29 -3.99 1.84 -2.31
C ARG A 29 -2.69 2.39 -2.90
N LEU A 30 -2.60 3.71 -3.11
CA LEU A 30 -1.49 4.34 -3.80
C LEU A 30 -0.14 4.03 -3.13
N GLN A 31 -0.09 4.02 -1.79
CA GLN A 31 1.14 3.74 -1.07
C GLN A 31 1.69 2.34 -1.35
N VAL A 32 0.83 1.33 -1.29
CA VAL A 32 1.22 -0.07 -1.50
C VAL A 32 1.53 -0.36 -2.97
N MET A 33 0.84 0.30 -3.89
CA MET A 33 1.09 0.17 -5.33
C MET A 33 2.42 0.78 -5.76
N LEU A 34 2.84 1.88 -5.12
CA LEU A 34 4.13 2.54 -5.40
C LEU A 34 5.33 1.83 -4.76
N CYS A 35 5.10 0.83 -3.90
CA CYS A 35 6.17 0.05 -3.28
C CYS A 35 6.84 -0.87 -4.30
N THR A 36 8.15 -0.69 -4.50
CA THR A 36 8.98 -1.52 -5.39
C THR A 36 9.86 -2.51 -4.64
N GLU A 37 9.56 -2.78 -3.37
CA GLU A 37 10.21 -3.87 -2.62
C GLU A 37 11.75 -3.72 -2.53
N CYS A 38 12.24 -2.48 -2.49
CA CYS A 38 13.68 -2.15 -2.44
C CYS A 38 14.38 -2.48 -1.10
N ARG A 39 13.65 -3.04 -0.11
CA ARG A 39 14.14 -3.49 1.21
C ARG A 39 14.76 -2.44 2.13
N GLN A 40 14.85 -1.16 1.74
CA GLN A 40 15.44 -0.11 2.59
C GLN A 40 14.72 0.05 3.94
N CYS A 41 13.40 -0.10 3.96
CA CYS A 41 12.61 -0.05 5.20
C CYS A 41 12.97 -1.19 6.18
N MET A 42 13.38 -2.36 5.69
CA MET A 42 13.80 -3.50 6.54
C MET A 42 15.11 -3.18 7.25
N ALA A 43 16.09 -2.64 6.52
CA ALA A 43 17.42 -2.35 7.04
C ALA A 43 17.40 -1.40 8.26
N VAL A 44 16.39 -0.53 8.35
CA VAL A 44 16.26 0.46 9.44
C VAL A 44 15.26 0.05 10.53
N CYS A 45 14.55 -1.07 10.37
CA CYS A 45 13.53 -1.49 11.32
C CYS A 45 14.19 -2.07 12.59
N PRO A 46 13.98 -1.48 13.78
CA PRO A 46 14.60 -1.97 15.01
C PRO A 46 14.04 -3.31 15.49
N LEU A 47 12.85 -3.70 15.00
CA LEU A 47 12.14 -4.91 15.40
C LEU A 47 12.20 -6.00 14.32
N LEU A 48 13.05 -5.84 13.30
CA LEU A 48 13.19 -6.83 12.24
C LEU A 48 13.56 -8.21 12.79
N SER A 49 14.50 -8.26 13.74
CA SER A 49 14.93 -9.51 14.40
C SER A 49 13.83 -10.19 15.23
N LYS A 50 12.75 -9.47 15.54
CA LYS A 50 11.57 -9.99 16.25
C LYS A 50 10.41 -10.34 15.32
N GLY A 51 10.61 -10.28 14.00
CA GLY A 51 9.59 -10.61 12.99
C GLY A 51 8.80 -9.41 12.44
N CYS A 52 9.08 -8.18 12.89
CA CYS A 52 8.43 -7.00 12.34
C CYS A 52 9.11 -6.57 11.03
N ASN A 53 8.60 -7.06 9.90
CA ASN A 53 9.13 -6.77 8.58
C ASN A 53 8.27 -5.73 7.82
N PRO A 54 8.71 -4.45 7.72
CA PRO A 54 7.94 -3.41 7.05
C PRO A 54 7.82 -3.60 5.53
N MET A 55 8.70 -4.37 4.88
CA MET A 55 8.52 -4.70 3.47
C MET A 55 7.39 -5.71 3.29
N GLU A 56 7.36 -6.75 4.12
CA GLU A 56 6.28 -7.74 4.09
C GLU A 56 4.94 -7.12 4.46
N ILE A 57 4.90 -6.15 5.37
CA ILE A 57 3.67 -5.38 5.66
C ILE A 57 3.14 -4.71 4.38
N MET A 58 4.01 -4.04 3.63
CA MET A 58 3.64 -3.42 2.36
C MET A 58 3.20 -4.45 1.32
N LEU A 59 3.86 -5.61 1.28
CA LEU A 59 3.54 -6.69 0.34
C LEU A 59 2.19 -7.32 0.67
N GLY A 60 1.95 -7.66 1.94
CA GLY A 60 0.69 -8.19 2.44
C GLY A 60 -0.46 -7.21 2.19
N ALA A 61 -0.24 -5.92 2.42
CA ALA A 61 -1.23 -4.89 2.10
C ALA A 61 -1.48 -4.72 0.59
N LYS A 62 -0.48 -5.03 -0.27
CA LYS A 62 -0.63 -5.03 -1.74
C LYS A 62 -1.53 -6.18 -2.23
N ILE A 63 -1.50 -7.33 -1.56
CA ILE A 63 -2.24 -8.55 -1.95
C ILE A 63 -3.43 -8.87 -1.02
N ASP A 64 -3.88 -7.92 -0.20
CA ASP A 64 -4.96 -8.12 0.78
C ASP A 64 -4.74 -9.26 1.80
N GLN A 65 -3.47 -9.56 2.12
CA GLN A 65 -3.07 -10.54 3.13
C GLN A 65 -2.40 -9.87 4.34
N LEU A 66 -2.82 -8.65 4.66
CA LEU A 66 -2.23 -7.89 5.76
C LEU A 66 -2.42 -8.60 7.11
N ASP A 67 -3.57 -9.23 7.37
CA ASP A 67 -3.83 -9.99 8.60
C ASP A 67 -2.79 -11.08 8.87
N GLN A 68 -2.41 -11.83 7.83
CA GLN A 68 -1.40 -12.87 7.93
C GLN A 68 -0.04 -12.29 8.35
N VAL A 69 0.37 -11.20 7.70
CA VAL A 69 1.65 -10.54 8.02
C VAL A 69 1.63 -9.95 9.42
N MET A 70 0.49 -9.42 9.85
CA MET A 70 0.32 -8.89 11.20
C MET A 70 0.42 -9.99 12.26
N GLY A 71 -0.13 -11.18 11.99
CA GLY A 71 0.02 -12.38 12.83
C GLY A 71 1.45 -12.93 12.89
N GLN A 72 2.27 -12.69 11.87
CA GLN A 72 3.67 -13.15 11.80
C GLN A 72 4.69 -12.21 12.47
N GLY A 73 4.24 -11.12 13.10
CA GLY A 73 5.10 -10.17 13.80
C GLY A 73 4.89 -8.71 13.42
N GLY A 74 4.05 -8.42 12.42
CA GLY A 74 3.68 -7.04 12.06
C GLY A 74 2.99 -6.27 13.20
N ALA A 75 2.25 -6.97 14.08
CA ALA A 75 1.61 -6.38 15.26
C ALA A 75 2.61 -5.75 16.26
N LEU A 76 3.87 -6.18 16.23
CA LEU A 76 4.94 -5.65 17.09
C LEU A 76 5.38 -4.23 16.69
N CYS A 77 4.96 -3.73 15.52
CA CYS A 77 5.36 -2.41 15.06
C CYS A 77 4.90 -1.31 16.03
N VAL A 78 5.87 -0.51 16.47
CA VAL A 78 5.71 0.61 17.42
C VAL A 78 5.59 1.98 16.74
N SER A 79 5.29 2.01 15.43
CA SER A 79 5.16 3.25 14.64
C SER A 79 6.33 4.24 14.79
N CYS A 80 7.57 3.74 14.87
CA CYS A 80 8.77 4.59 15.05
C CYS A 80 9.12 5.49 13.84
N LYS A 81 8.39 5.34 12.71
CA LYS A 81 8.52 6.11 11.46
C LYS A 81 9.89 6.04 10.74
N LYS A 82 10.83 5.21 11.21
CA LYS A 82 12.14 5.01 10.55
C LYS A 82 12.00 4.49 9.12
N CYS A 83 11.05 3.58 8.88
CA CYS A 83 10.79 3.02 7.56
C CYS A 83 10.40 4.07 6.51
N GLN A 84 9.65 5.10 6.92
CA GLN A 84 9.27 6.21 6.05
C GLN A 84 10.46 7.10 5.70
N LYS A 85 11.26 7.46 6.71
CA LYS A 85 12.47 8.27 6.52
C LYS A 85 13.50 7.60 5.60
N ALA A 86 13.58 6.27 5.65
CA ALA A 86 14.49 5.50 4.80
C ALA A 86 13.92 5.18 3.42
N CYS A 87 12.63 5.39 3.17
CA CYS A 87 12.04 5.04 1.87
C CYS A 87 12.41 6.11 0.82
N PRO A 88 12.97 5.74 -0.34
CA PRO A 88 13.33 6.71 -1.38
C PRO A 88 12.09 7.31 -2.06
N ARG A 89 10.93 6.69 -1.86
CA ARG A 89 9.62 7.14 -2.34
C ARG A 89 8.75 7.76 -1.24
N GLY A 90 9.28 7.90 -0.02
CA GLY A 90 8.55 8.46 1.12
C GLY A 90 7.37 7.63 1.62
N LEU A 91 7.28 6.35 1.25
CA LEU A 91 6.19 5.46 1.64
C LEU A 91 6.29 5.09 3.13
N ALA A 92 5.16 4.96 3.81
CA ALA A 92 5.05 4.76 5.24
C ALA A 92 4.41 3.40 5.61
N PRO A 93 5.20 2.29 5.66
CA PRO A 93 4.69 0.99 6.09
C PRO A 93 3.99 0.96 7.45
N PHE A 94 4.37 1.86 8.36
CA PHE A 94 3.73 1.93 9.68
C PHE A 94 2.27 2.40 9.60
N GLU A 95 1.89 3.18 8.58
CA GLU A 95 0.51 3.62 8.40
C GLU A 95 -0.41 2.45 8.06
N GLU A 96 0.08 1.44 7.31
CA GLU A 96 -0.70 0.23 7.03
C GLU A 96 -0.96 -0.58 8.31
N VAL A 97 0.02 -0.62 9.22
CA VAL A 97 -0.16 -1.20 10.55
C VAL A 97 -1.22 -0.44 11.35
N GLU A 98 -1.19 0.89 11.34
CA GLU A 98 -2.16 1.72 12.07
C GLU A 98 -3.58 1.55 11.52
N LYS A 99 -3.74 1.51 10.20
CA LYS A 99 -5.02 1.18 9.54
C LYS A 99 -5.53 -0.19 9.98
N TRP A 100 -4.66 -1.20 9.96
CA TRP A 100 -5.02 -2.54 10.43
C TRP A 100 -5.44 -2.57 11.90
N LYS A 101 -4.69 -1.88 12.77
CA LYS A 101 -5.02 -1.77 14.20
C LYS A 101 -6.39 -1.12 14.40
N SER A 102 -6.73 -0.09 13.63
CA SER A 102 -8.05 0.55 13.75
C SER A 102 -9.21 -0.35 13.34
N LEU A 103 -9.01 -1.30 12.41
CA LEU A 103 -10.05 -2.22 11.94
C LEU A 103 -10.26 -3.42 12.87
N ASN A 104 -9.23 -3.80 13.64
CA ASN A 104 -9.26 -4.98 14.52
C ASN A 104 -9.38 -4.64 16.02
N LEU A 105 -9.61 -3.37 16.36
CA LEU A 105 -9.93 -2.90 17.70
C LEU A 105 -11.45 -2.68 17.91
N GLU A 106 -12.26 -2.98 16.89
CA GLU A 106 -13.74 -3.01 16.95
C GLU A 106 -14.26 -4.41 17.32
#